data_AF-A0A6J4J2V0-F1
#
_entry.id   AF-A0A6J4J2V0-F1
#
_cell.length_a   1.000
_cell.length_b   1.000
_cell.length_c   1.000
_cell.angle_alpha   90.00
_cell.angle_beta   90.00
_cell.angle_gamma   90.00
#
_symmetry.space_group_name_H-M   'P 1'
#
loop_
_entity.id
_entity.type
_entity.pdbx_description
1 polymer ?
#
loop_
_entity_poly.entity_id
_entity_poly.type
_entity_poly.pdbx_seq_one_letter_code
_entity_poly.pdbx_strand_id
1 'polypeptide(L)'
;CEVLATFRQPPLAVFGEAAYRGSNYLRFRLSPDIVIALGTRVKKPGEAMAGEPVELEVLRHARHALAPYERLLGDAMEGDATLFARQDEVEAAWEVVDPVLGNAAPVHEYEPGSWGPAEADALIAPHGDWYDPPATEATPQAL
;
A
#
# COMPACT_ATOMS: atom_id res chain seq x y z
N CYS A 1 4.74 -5.92 -0.70
CA CYS A 1 4.98 -4.51 -0.29
C CYS A 1 4.02 -3.62 -1.05
N GLU A 2 3.37 -2.68 -0.36
CA GLU A 2 2.28 -1.89 -0.92
C GLU A 2 2.22 -0.50 -0.28
N VAL A 3 1.70 0.46 -1.04
CA VAL A 3 1.35 1.81 -0.58
C VAL A 3 -0.13 2.03 -0.89
N LEU A 4 -0.88 2.47 0.11
CA LEU A 4 -2.29 2.81 -0.02
C LEU A 4 -2.51 4.28 0.35
N ALA A 5 -3.12 5.04 -0.55
CA ALA A 5 -3.56 6.41 -0.31
C ALA A 5 -5.09 6.46 -0.24
N THR A 6 -5.64 6.60 0.96
CA THR A 6 -7.09 6.70 1.19
C THR A 6 -7.54 8.14 1.00
N PHE A 7 -8.54 8.35 0.15
CA PHE A 7 -9.13 9.67 -0.08
C PHE A 7 -10.10 10.04 1.05
N ARG A 8 -10.37 11.34 1.20
CA ARG A 8 -11.47 11.80 2.04
C ARG A 8 -12.81 11.32 1.48
N GLN A 9 -13.79 11.13 2.35
CA GLN A 9 -15.14 10.80 1.94
C GLN A 9 -15.69 11.87 0.98
N PRO A 10 -16.30 11.47 -0.15
CA PRO A 10 -16.97 12.41 -1.03
C PRO A 10 -18.09 13.14 -0.28
N PRO A 11 -18.24 14.47 -0.46
CA PRO A 11 -19.28 15.24 0.22
C PRO A 11 -20.69 14.89 -0.29
N LEU A 12 -20.80 14.22 -1.44
CA LEU A 12 -22.07 13.89 -2.09
C LEU A 12 -22.28 12.38 -2.17
N ALA A 13 -23.39 11.91 -1.63
CA ALA A 13 -23.87 10.54 -1.79
C ALA A 13 -24.56 10.36 -3.16
N VAL A 14 -23.76 10.14 -4.21
CA VAL A 14 -24.25 10.01 -5.60
C VAL A 14 -25.24 8.84 -5.76
N PHE A 15 -25.09 7.78 -4.96
CA PHE A 15 -25.90 6.56 -5.06
C PHE A 15 -27.10 6.53 -4.11
N GLY A 16 -27.61 7.66 -3.61
CA GLY A 16 -28.82 7.70 -2.77
C GLY A 16 -28.70 7.03 -1.38
N GLU A 17 -27.58 6.35 -1.12
CA GLU A 17 -27.24 5.72 0.15
C GLU A 17 -26.67 6.78 1.11
N ALA A 18 -27.53 7.44 1.88
CA ALA A 18 -27.11 8.41 2.89
C ALA A 18 -26.16 7.82 3.97
N ALA A 19 -26.13 6.48 4.10
CA ALA A 19 -25.36 5.76 5.09
C ALA A 19 -23.98 5.27 4.60
N TYR A 20 -23.68 5.35 3.30
CA TYR A 20 -22.40 4.84 2.81
C TYR A 20 -21.25 5.77 3.19
N ARG A 21 -20.29 5.24 3.96
CA ARG A 21 -19.14 5.96 4.52
C ARG A 21 -17.79 5.45 4.01
N GLY A 22 -17.76 4.72 2.89
CA GLY A 22 -16.50 4.26 2.31
C GLY A 22 -15.75 5.39 1.60
N SER A 23 -14.43 5.36 1.72
CA SER A 23 -13.52 6.22 0.98
C SER A 23 -13.00 5.51 -0.27
N ASN A 24 -12.76 6.28 -1.33
CA ASN A 24 -11.96 5.79 -2.45
C ASN A 24 -10.50 5.62 -1.99
N TYR A 25 -9.70 4.84 -2.71
CA TYR A 25 -8.27 4.72 -2.46
C TYR A 25 -7.46 4.53 -3.75
N LEU A 26 -6.20 4.98 -3.74
CA LEU A 26 -5.21 4.66 -4.76
C LEU A 26 -4.18 3.70 -4.19
N ARG A 27 -3.97 2.57 -4.87
CA ARG A 27 -3.12 1.47 -4.41
C ARG A 27 -1.95 1.25 -5.36
N PHE A 28 -0.75 1.21 -4.79
CA PHE A 28 0.49 0.86 -5.48
C PHE A 28 1.11 -0.37 -4.83
N ARG A 29 1.01 -1.53 -5.48
CA ARG A 29 1.75 -2.72 -5.07
C ARG A 29 3.11 -2.73 -5.76
N LEU A 30 4.19 -2.90 -4.98
CA LEU A 30 5.58 -2.87 -5.47
C LEU A 30 6.19 -4.28 -5.63
N SER A 31 5.62 -5.25 -4.92
CA SER A 31 6.01 -6.66 -4.99
C SER A 31 4.87 -7.56 -4.51
N PRO A 32 4.70 -8.77 -5.07
CA PRO A 32 5.57 -9.40 -6.08
C PRO A 32 5.39 -8.82 -7.49
N ASP A 33 4.15 -8.60 -7.91
CA ASP A 33 3.84 -7.87 -9.14
C ASP A 33 3.65 -6.38 -8.86
N ILE A 34 4.03 -5.56 -9.83
CA ILE A 34 3.74 -4.13 -9.79
C ILE A 34 2.28 -3.95 -10.18
N VAL A 35 1.47 -3.38 -9.29
CA VAL A 35 0.05 -3.09 -9.54
C VAL A 35 -0.25 -1.64 -9.20
N ILE A 36 -0.98 -0.97 -10.09
CA ILE A 36 -1.59 0.34 -9.84
C ILE A 36 -3.09 0.20 -9.97
N ALA A 37 -3.84 0.47 -8.90
CA ALA A 37 -5.28 0.27 -8.86
C ALA A 37 -6.01 1.41 -8.13
N LEU A 38 -7.24 1.70 -8.55
CA LEU A 38 -8.13 2.68 -7.94
C LEU A 38 -9.35 1.97 -7.36
N GLY A 39 -9.48 1.97 -6.03
CA GLY A 39 -10.70 1.59 -5.34
C GLY A 39 -11.72 2.72 -5.39
N THR A 40 -12.89 2.44 -5.98
CA THR A 40 -13.96 3.43 -6.15
C THR A 40 -15.34 2.76 -6.12
N ARG A 41 -16.40 3.53 -6.34
CA ARG A 41 -17.76 3.02 -6.49
C ARG A 41 -18.28 3.24 -7.88
N VAL A 42 -18.98 2.24 -8.39
CA VAL A 42 -19.72 2.31 -9.65
C VAL A 42 -21.20 2.05 -9.42
N LYS A 43 -22.05 2.54 -10.32
CA LYS A 43 -23.49 2.24 -10.26
C LYS A 43 -23.67 0.75 -10.47
N LYS A 44 -24.33 0.09 -9.53
CA LYS A 44 -24.75 -1.30 -9.70
C LYS A 44 -25.76 -1.39 -10.85
N PRO A 45 -25.59 -2.33 -11.80
CA PRO A 45 -26.59 -2.56 -12.84
C PRO A 45 -27.98 -2.85 -12.24
N GLY A 46 -29.00 -2.16 -12.74
CA GLY A 46 -30.38 -2.28 -12.26
C GLY A 46 -31.11 -0.95 -12.12
N GLU A 47 -32.39 -1.04 -11.75
CA GLU A 47 -33.28 0.12 -11.59
C GLU A 47 -32.96 0.94 -10.34
N ALA A 48 -32.47 0.28 -9.28
CA ALA A 48 -32.08 0.96 -8.05
C ALA A 48 -30.91 1.93 -8.29
N MET A 49 -30.97 3.09 -7.63
CA MET A 49 -29.80 3.96 -7.50
C MET A 49 -28.99 3.46 -6.30
N ALA A 50 -28.10 2.51 -6.57
CA ALA A 50 -27.22 1.88 -5.57
C ALA A 50 -25.82 1.75 -6.17
N GLY A 51 -24.81 1.89 -5.31
CA GLY A 51 -23.40 1.81 -5.72
C GLY A 51 -22.73 0.58 -5.12
N GLU A 52 -21.80 -0.01 -5.85
CA GLU A 52 -20.96 -1.10 -5.36
C GLU A 52 -19.48 -0.72 -5.39
N PRO A 53 -18.69 -1.10 -4.36
CA PRO A 53 -17.26 -0.91 -4.39
C PRO A 53 -16.64 -1.79 -5.47
N VAL A 54 -15.75 -1.21 -6.27
CA VAL A 54 -14.96 -1.91 -7.27
C VAL A 54 -13.53 -1.42 -7.22
N GLU A 55 -12.61 -2.30 -7.58
CA GLU A 55 -11.21 -1.94 -7.78
C GLU A 55 -10.90 -1.94 -9.27
N LEU A 56 -10.51 -0.79 -9.79
CA LEU A 56 -10.13 -0.62 -11.17
C LEU A 56 -8.61 -0.77 -11.27
N GLU A 57 -8.16 -1.92 -11.78
CA GLU A 57 -6.75 -2.15 -12.06
C GLU A 57 -6.34 -1.41 -13.35
N VAL A 58 -5.44 -0.44 -13.21
CA VAL A 58 -4.92 0.35 -14.33
C VAL A 58 -3.75 -0.36 -14.99
N LEU A 59 -2.87 -0.94 -14.16
CA LEU A 59 -1.67 -1.63 -14.60
C LEU A 59 -1.39 -2.79 -13.69
N ARG A 60 -1.06 -3.93 -14.31
CA ARG A 60 -0.35 -5.03 -13.68
C ARG A 60 0.81 -5.42 -14.56
N HIS A 61 1.99 -5.46 -13.95
CA HIS A 61 3.20 -5.85 -14.61
C HIS A 61 3.87 -6.95 -13.81
N ALA A 62 3.90 -8.16 -14.39
CA ALA A 62 4.71 -9.24 -13.89
C ALA A 62 6.16 -8.76 -13.84
N ARG A 63 6.85 -8.95 -12.71
CA ARG A 63 8.21 -8.46 -12.51
C ARG A 63 9.18 -9.24 -13.41
N HIS A 64 9.26 -8.86 -14.68
CA HIS A 64 10.33 -9.25 -15.61
C HIS A 64 11.43 -8.17 -15.62
N ALA A 65 11.77 -7.67 -14.43
CA ALA A 65 12.83 -6.69 -14.26
C ALA A 65 14.14 -7.39 -13.89
N LEU A 66 15.27 -6.75 -14.21
CA LEU A 66 16.58 -7.11 -13.66
C LEU A 66 16.48 -7.30 -12.15
N ALA A 67 17.24 -8.24 -11.60
CA ALA A 67 17.30 -8.42 -10.16
C ALA A 67 17.74 -7.09 -9.49
N PRO A 68 17.26 -6.74 -8.28
CA PRO A 68 17.55 -5.45 -7.67
C PRO A 68 19.05 -5.12 -7.62
N TYR A 69 19.90 -6.11 -7.32
CA TYR A 69 21.35 -5.94 -7.31
C TYR A 69 21.97 -5.75 -8.70
N GLU A 70 21.47 -6.47 -9.70
CA GLU A 70 21.95 -6.34 -11.08
C GLU A 70 21.69 -4.92 -11.60
N ARG A 71 20.50 -4.39 -11.32
CA ARG A 71 20.16 -3.01 -11.66
C ARG A 71 21.07 -2.00 -10.94
N LEU A 72 21.20 -2.09 -9.62
CA LEU A 72 22.03 -1.15 -8.86
C LEU A 72 23.51 -1.17 -9.29
N LEU A 73 24.04 -2.34 -9.63
CA LEU A 73 25.41 -2.45 -10.15
C LEU A 73 25.54 -1.80 -11.53
N GLY A 74 24.56 -2.01 -12.41
CA GLY A 74 24.51 -1.34 -13.72
C GLY A 74 24.48 0.19 -13.58
N ASP A 75 23.56 0.70 -12.77
CA ASP A 75 23.39 2.13 -12.51
C ASP A 75 24.71 2.74 -11.96
N ALA A 76 25.39 2.05 -11.03
CA ALA A 76 26.68 2.48 -10.49
C ALA A 76 27.80 2.52 -11.54
N MET A 77 27.83 1.56 -12.48
CA MET A 77 28.82 1.52 -13.57
C MET A 77 28.60 2.65 -14.59
N GLU A 78 27.34 3.05 -14.81
CA GLU A 78 26.96 4.16 -15.68
C GLU A 78 27.07 5.52 -15.00
N GLY A 79 27.29 5.55 -13.68
CA GLY A 79 27.33 6.77 -12.87
C GLY A 79 25.94 7.36 -12.60
N ASP A 80 24.87 6.58 -12.76
CA ASP A 80 23.51 6.98 -12.40
C ASP A 80 23.27 6.78 -10.89
N ALA A 81 23.14 7.90 -10.18
CA ALA A 81 22.91 7.91 -8.74
C ALA A 81 21.43 7.89 -8.34
N THR A 82 20.48 7.79 -9.29
CA THR A 82 19.04 7.98 -9.04
C THR A 82 18.46 7.01 -7.98
N LEU A 83 19.00 5.80 -7.87
CA LEU A 83 18.55 4.78 -6.90
C LEU A 83 19.40 4.70 -5.63
N PHE A 84 20.34 5.63 -5.44
CA PHE A 84 21.20 5.70 -4.28
C PHE A 84 20.78 6.86 -3.38
N ALA A 85 20.58 6.58 -2.09
CA ALA A 85 20.25 7.62 -1.12
C ALA A 85 21.43 8.59 -0.98
N ARG A 86 21.13 9.89 -0.97
CA ARG A 86 22.13 10.93 -0.73
C ARG A 86 22.49 11.01 0.74
N GLN A 87 23.66 11.58 1.05
CA GLN A 87 24.11 11.73 2.44
C GLN A 87 23.11 12.52 3.29
N ASP A 88 22.58 13.63 2.79
CA ASP A 88 21.61 14.46 3.51
C ASP A 88 20.27 13.74 3.75
N GLU A 89 19.82 12.93 2.78
CA GLU A 89 18.64 12.07 2.95
C GLU A 89 18.86 11.01 4.04
N VAL A 90 20.05 10.41 4.09
CA VAL A 90 20.42 9.43 5.12
C VAL A 90 20.50 10.08 6.50
N GLU A 91 21.15 11.25 6.62
CA GLU A 91 21.24 11.99 7.88
C GLU A 91 19.85 12.38 8.42
N ALA A 92 18.96 12.88 7.55
CA ALA A 92 17.59 13.21 7.92
C ALA A 92 16.78 11.96 8.33
N ALA A 93 16.98 10.83 7.66
CA ALA A 93 16.34 9.57 8.04
C ALA A 93 16.79 9.10 9.44
N TRP A 94 18.09 9.24 9.76
CA TRP A 94 18.62 8.95 11.09
C TRP A 94 18.02 9.85 12.16
N GLU A 95 17.92 11.16 11.92
CA GLU A 95 17.29 12.11 12.87
C GLU A 95 15.85 11.69 13.24
N VAL A 96 15.10 11.14 12.28
CA VAL A 96 13.72 10.67 12.51
C VAL A 96 13.67 9.39 13.34
N VAL A 97 14.57 8.42 13.11
CA VAL A 97 14.54 7.13 13.80
C VAL A 97 15.27 7.13 15.14
N ASP A 98 16.26 8.00 15.33
CA ASP A 98 17.11 8.06 16.54
C ASP A 98 16.32 8.08 17.86
N PRO A 99 15.23 8.85 18.02
CA PRO A 99 14.47 8.90 19.27
C PRO A 99 13.79 7.58 19.66
N VAL A 100 13.61 6.64 18.72
CA VAL A 100 12.94 5.36 18.95
C VAL A 100 13.89 4.17 18.98
N LEU A 101 15.21 4.40 18.88
CA LEU A 101 16.21 3.33 18.99
C LEU A 101 16.45 2.91 20.46
N GLY A 102 16.83 1.64 20.65
CA GLY A 102 17.05 1.06 21.98
C GLY A 102 15.76 0.57 22.65
N ASN A 103 15.72 0.57 23.99
CA ASN A 103 14.54 0.13 24.76
C ASN A 103 13.56 1.30 25.00
N ALA A 104 13.25 2.07 23.95
CA ALA A 104 12.40 3.25 24.04
C ALA A 104 10.91 2.93 24.31
N ALA A 105 10.48 1.70 23.96
CA ALA A 105 9.12 1.21 24.16
C ALA A 105 9.15 -0.28 24.58
N PRO A 106 8.11 -0.76 25.28
CA PRO A 106 7.97 -2.19 25.57
C PRO A 106 7.82 -3.00 24.28
N VAL A 107 8.34 -4.23 24.30
CA VAL A 107 8.13 -5.19 23.21
C VAL A 107 6.79 -5.87 23.42
N HIS A 108 5.96 -5.88 22.38
CA HIS A 108 4.67 -6.57 22.36
C HIS A 108 4.78 -7.87 21.57
N GLU A 109 4.45 -8.98 22.22
CA GLU A 109 4.43 -10.30 21.57
C GLU A 109 3.18 -10.49 20.73
N TYR A 110 3.30 -11.29 19.67
CA TYR A 110 2.19 -11.64 18.79
C TYR A 110 2.38 -13.04 18.23
N GLU A 111 1.27 -13.69 17.88
CA GLU A 111 1.30 -15.06 17.37
C GLU A 111 1.92 -15.12 15.96
N PRO A 112 2.79 -16.10 15.66
CA PRO A 112 3.33 -16.29 14.32
C PRO A 112 2.23 -16.42 13.26
N GLY A 113 2.35 -15.66 12.17
CA GLY A 113 1.36 -15.63 11.08
C GLY A 113 0.19 -14.66 11.30
N SER A 114 0.12 -13.99 12.46
CA SER A 114 -0.77 -12.84 12.64
C SER A 114 -0.19 -11.57 12.02
N TRP A 115 -1.02 -10.51 11.93
CA TRP A 115 -0.62 -9.19 11.43
C TRP A 115 0.23 -8.37 12.42
N GLY A 116 0.43 -8.86 13.65
CA GLY A 116 1.16 -8.16 14.70
C GLY A 116 0.36 -8.05 16.00
N PRO A 117 0.87 -7.26 16.95
CA PRO A 117 0.22 -7.04 18.25
C PRO A 117 -0.98 -6.09 18.12
N ALA A 118 -1.96 -6.19 19.03
CA ALA A 118 -3.17 -5.37 19.03
C ALA A 118 -2.88 -3.86 19.18
N GLU A 119 -1.73 -3.52 19.76
CA GLU A 119 -1.23 -2.15 19.89
C GLU A 119 -0.94 -1.50 18.53
N ALA A 120 -0.65 -2.29 17.49
CA ALA A 120 -0.50 -1.78 16.13
C ALA A 120 -1.85 -1.32 15.55
N ASP A 121 -2.96 -2.01 15.86
CA ASP A 121 -4.31 -1.58 15.47
C ASP A 121 -4.72 -0.31 16.23
N ALA A 122 -4.38 -0.24 17.53
CA ALA A 122 -4.65 0.93 18.36
C ALA A 122 -3.93 2.19 17.85
N LEU A 123 -2.75 2.04 17.25
CA LEU A 123 -1.98 3.16 16.68
C LEU A 123 -2.72 3.85 15.53
N ILE A 124 -3.38 3.09 14.66
CA ILE A 124 -4.05 3.62 13.47
C ILE A 124 -5.54 3.90 13.68
N ALA A 125 -6.17 3.35 14.72
CA ALA A 125 -7.60 3.48 15.01
C ALA A 125 -8.19 4.91 14.88
N PRO A 126 -7.50 6.00 15.27
CA PRO A 126 -8.00 7.37 15.06
C PRO A 126 -8.11 7.78 13.58
N HIS A 127 -7.39 7.09 12.70
CA HIS A 127 -7.24 7.35 11.26
C HIS A 127 -7.89 6.27 10.37
N GLY A 128 -8.45 5.22 10.97
CA GLY A 128 -9.09 4.11 10.28
C GLY A 128 -8.51 2.77 10.73
N ASP A 129 -8.60 1.77 9.87
CA ASP A 129 -8.06 0.44 10.11
C ASP A 129 -6.91 0.15 9.13
N TRP A 130 -6.06 -0.81 9.48
CA TRP A 130 -5.07 -1.32 8.53
C TRP A 130 -5.76 -1.94 7.32
N TYR A 131 -5.17 -1.72 6.14
CA TYR A 131 -5.62 -2.37 4.92
C TYR A 131 -5.06 -3.79 4.85
N ASP A 132 -5.94 -4.78 4.72
CA ASP A 132 -5.57 -6.16 4.46
C ASP A 132 -5.40 -6.37 2.94
N PRO A 133 -4.15 -6.49 2.44
CA PRO A 133 -3.92 -6.67 1.02
C PRO A 133 -4.50 -8.00 0.54
N PRO A 134 -5.20 -8.01 -0.60
CA PRO A 134 -5.73 -9.25 -1.15
C PRO A 134 -4.58 -10.23 -1.42
N ALA A 135 -4.81 -11.50 -1.12
CA ALA A 135 -3.86 -12.56 -1.42
C ALA A 135 -3.42 -12.44 -2.88
N THR A 136 -2.12 -12.60 -3.13
CA THR A 136 -1.63 -12.65 -4.50
C THR A 136 -2.22 -13.91 -5.14
N GLU A 137 -3.21 -13.75 -6.02
CA GLU A 137 -3.64 -14.85 -6.88
C GLU A 137 -2.40 -15.29 -7.68
N ALA A 138 -1.96 -16.53 -7.43
CA ALA A 138 -0.83 -17.10 -8.15
C ALA A 138 -1.21 -17.19 -9.62
N THR A 139 -0.60 -16.35 -10.46
CA THR A 139 -0.68 -16.50 -11.92
C THR A 139 -0.22 -17.92 -12.26
N PRO A 140 -1.05 -18.77 -12.89
CA PRO A 140 -0.61 -20.09 -13.32
C PRO A 140 0.63 -19.93 -14.21
N GLN A 141 1.73 -20.59 -13.86
CA GLN A 141 2.89 -20.67 -14.75
C GLN A 141 2.42 -21.32 -16.05
N ALA A 142 2.45 -20.56 -17.14
CA ALA A 142 2.29 -21.13 -18.48
C ALA A 142 3.46 -22.10 -18.70
N LEU A 143 3.11 -23.39 -18.87
CA LEU A 143 4.00 -24.46 -19.31
C LEU A 143 4.47 -24.24 -20.75
#